data_AF-A0A7Y4XPM2-F1
#
_entry.id   AF-A0A7Y4XPM2-F1
#
_cell.length_a   1.000
_cell.length_b   1.000
_cell.length_c   1.000
_cell.angle_alpha   90.00
_cell.angle_beta   90.00
_cell.angle_gamma   90.00
#
_symmetry.space_group_name_H-M   'P 1'
#
loop_
_entity.id
_entity.type
_entity.pdbx_description
1 polymer ?
#
loop_
_entity_poly.entity_id
_entity_poly.type
_entity_poly.pdbx_seq_one_letter_code
_entity_poly.pdbx_strand_id
1 'polypeptide(L)'
;MKKLIFITALVVSACTVTFITGYDQIIDTTLTKMKSDFNLHFIKLSRTIQDSDPVNQKFDNFQDYYDHLEVDLITLNGRSKNLGEKGDIVRKQIQNLDSIMHAFENMHKKGIPDRAGDDRRDIRNSINSSFDAVIRLQEELRSSGKVNSK
;
A
#
# COMPACT_ATOMS: atom_id res chain seq x y z
N MET A 1 -23.59 -2.16 51.24
CA MET A 1 -22.20 -1.84 50.85
C MET A 1 -21.47 -3.02 50.18
N LYS A 2 -21.43 -4.24 50.76
CA LYS A 2 -20.78 -5.42 50.13
C LYS A 2 -21.31 -5.81 48.72
N LYS A 3 -22.62 -5.64 48.46
CA LYS A 3 -23.21 -5.92 47.13
C LYS A 3 -22.77 -4.93 46.04
N LEU A 4 -22.43 -3.69 46.41
CA LEU A 4 -22.01 -2.67 45.44
C LEU A 4 -20.56 -2.91 44.99
N ILE A 5 -19.70 -3.40 45.90
CA ILE A 5 -18.30 -3.75 45.61
C ILE A 5 -18.20 -4.92 44.63
N PHE A 6 -19.12 -5.90 44.74
CA PHE A 6 -19.16 -7.06 43.82
C PHE A 6 -19.56 -6.67 42.38
N ILE A 7 -20.45 -5.68 42.24
CA ILE A 7 -20.88 -5.18 40.93
C ILE A 7 -19.74 -4.43 40.25
N THR A 8 -19.00 -3.60 40.99
CA THR A 8 -17.85 -2.86 40.44
C THR A 8 -16.73 -3.78 39.98
N ALA A 9 -16.47 -4.89 40.67
CA ALA A 9 -15.45 -5.87 40.28
C ALA A 9 -15.79 -6.63 38.98
N LEU A 10 -17.08 -6.85 38.68
CA LEU A 10 -17.50 -7.54 37.46
C LEU A 10 -17.31 -6.67 36.21
N VAL A 11 -17.54 -5.35 36.31
CA VAL A 11 -17.46 -4.42 35.18
C VAL A 11 -16.02 -4.25 34.67
N VAL A 12 -15.02 -4.34 35.55
CA VAL A 12 -13.60 -4.22 35.14
C VAL A 12 -13.08 -5.47 34.41
N SER A 13 -13.71 -6.63 34.61
CA SER A 13 -13.33 -7.90 33.95
C SER A 13 -13.82 -8.03 32.50
N ALA A 14 -14.77 -7.19 32.07
CA ALA A 14 -15.38 -7.25 30.75
C ALA A 14 -14.61 -6.47 29.66
N CYS A 15 -13.67 -5.60 30.04
CA CYS A 15 -12.79 -4.91 29.10
C CYS A 15 -11.65 -5.82 28.64
N THR A 16 -11.95 -6.77 27.76
CA THR A 16 -10.91 -7.51 27.04
C THR A 16 -10.32 -6.61 25.96
N VAL A 17 -9.16 -6.01 26.24
CA VAL A 17 -8.36 -5.32 25.22
C VAL A 17 -7.82 -6.38 24.26
N THR A 18 -8.48 -6.52 23.11
CA THR A 18 -8.01 -7.42 22.05
C THR A 18 -6.98 -6.66 21.22
N PHE A 19 -5.71 -7.03 21.37
CA PHE A 19 -4.67 -6.52 20.47
C PHE A 19 -4.89 -7.11 19.08
N ILE A 20 -5.25 -6.25 18.12
CA ILE A 20 -5.33 -6.60 16.71
C ILE A 20 -3.89 -6.72 16.20
N THR A 21 -3.34 -7.92 16.28
CA THR A 21 -1.97 -8.19 15.84
C THR A 21 -1.90 -8.19 14.31
N GLY A 22 -0.97 -7.42 13.73
CA GLY A 22 -0.68 -7.39 12.29
C GLY A 22 -1.35 -6.28 11.49
N TYR A 23 -2.38 -5.61 12.03
CA TYR A 23 -2.94 -4.40 11.44
C TYR A 23 -2.14 -3.16 11.88
N ASP A 24 -1.90 -2.26 10.95
CA ASP A 24 -1.28 -0.96 11.20
C ASP A 24 -1.99 0.11 10.36
N GLN A 25 -2.62 1.06 11.06
CA GLN A 25 -3.39 2.12 10.41
C GLN A 25 -2.52 3.00 9.49
N ILE A 26 -1.24 3.21 9.82
CA ILE A 26 -0.35 3.98 8.96
C ILE A 26 -0.09 3.21 7.67
N ILE A 27 0.14 1.90 7.74
CA ILE A 27 0.27 1.06 6.55
C ILE A 27 -0.98 1.16 5.66
N ASP A 28 -2.17 0.99 6.24
CA ASP A 28 -3.45 1.04 5.51
C ASP A 28 -3.67 2.40 4.81
N THR A 29 -3.52 3.49 5.55
CA THR A 29 -3.70 4.85 5.01
C THR A 29 -2.65 5.21 3.96
N THR A 30 -1.38 4.84 4.17
CA THR A 30 -0.31 5.06 3.19
C THR A 30 -0.54 4.24 1.92
N LEU A 31 -0.98 2.98 2.01
CA LEU A 31 -1.30 2.16 0.83
C LEU A 31 -2.44 2.77 0.00
N THR A 32 -3.51 3.22 0.67
CA THR A 32 -4.63 3.91 -0.01
C THR A 32 -4.17 5.21 -0.66
N LYS A 33 -3.36 5.98 0.08
CA LYS A 33 -2.41 7.02 -0.36
C LYS A 33 -1.82 6.76 -1.75
N MET A 34 -0.84 5.87 -1.73
CA MET A 34 -0.02 5.48 -2.86
C MET A 34 -0.83 4.94 -4.02
N LYS A 35 -1.90 4.17 -3.78
CA LYS A 35 -2.77 3.66 -4.85
C LYS A 35 -3.42 4.81 -5.61
N SER A 36 -3.94 5.81 -4.91
CA SER A 36 -4.53 7.00 -5.54
C SER A 36 -3.48 7.77 -6.36
N ASP A 37 -2.32 8.02 -5.75
CA ASP A 37 -1.23 8.78 -6.38
C ASP A 37 -0.66 8.06 -7.61
N PHE A 38 -0.47 6.75 -7.52
CA PHE A 38 -0.07 5.92 -8.66
C PHE A 38 -1.06 6.03 -9.82
N ASN A 39 -2.36 5.94 -9.55
CA ASN A 39 -3.36 6.04 -10.60
C ASN A 39 -3.35 7.44 -11.25
N LEU A 40 -3.20 8.50 -10.45
CA LEU A 40 -3.07 9.86 -10.98
C LEU A 40 -1.81 10.00 -11.84
N HIS A 41 -0.66 9.53 -11.35
CA HIS A 41 0.60 9.53 -12.08
C HIS A 41 0.49 8.77 -13.40
N PHE A 42 -0.07 7.55 -13.37
CA PHE A 42 -0.25 6.73 -14.55
C PHE A 42 -1.14 7.41 -15.60
N ILE A 43 -2.20 8.10 -15.18
CA ILE A 43 -3.05 8.89 -16.09
C ILE A 43 -2.26 10.04 -16.71
N LYS A 44 -1.48 10.79 -15.92
CA LYS A 44 -0.66 11.88 -16.43
C LYS A 44 0.39 11.37 -17.43
N LEU A 45 1.11 10.31 -17.07
CA LEU A 45 2.10 9.68 -17.93
C LEU A 45 1.48 9.10 -19.22
N SER A 46 0.29 8.50 -19.13
CA SER A 46 -0.41 7.99 -20.32
C SER A 46 -0.78 9.10 -21.30
N ARG A 47 -1.08 10.31 -20.82
CA ARG A 47 -1.36 11.47 -21.67
C ARG A 47 -0.11 11.97 -22.38
N THR A 48 1.06 11.94 -21.72
CA THR A 48 2.31 12.40 -22.35
C THR A 48 2.85 11.43 -23.38
N ILE A 49 2.56 10.13 -23.27
CA ILE A 49 2.95 9.15 -24.30
C ILE A 49 2.15 9.34 -25.61
N GLN A 50 0.94 9.89 -25.53
CA GLN A 50 0.12 10.21 -26.71
C GLN A 50 0.46 11.57 -27.32
N ASP A 51 1.37 12.31 -26.70
CA ASP A 51 1.83 13.60 -27.17
C ASP A 51 2.92 13.44 -28.24
N SER A 52 2.95 14.38 -29.17
CA SER A 52 4.02 14.50 -30.16
C SER A 52 5.33 15.04 -29.59
N ASP A 53 5.31 15.68 -28.40
CA ASP A 53 6.51 16.20 -27.75
C ASP A 53 7.13 15.20 -26.76
N PRO A 54 8.28 14.57 -27.09
CA PRO A 54 8.94 13.62 -26.21
C PRO A 54 9.52 14.25 -24.93
N VAL A 55 9.63 15.59 -24.86
CA VAL A 55 10.08 16.28 -23.65
C VAL A 55 9.07 16.07 -22.51
N ASN A 56 7.77 16.00 -22.82
CA ASN A 56 6.72 15.87 -21.80
C ASN A 56 6.75 14.51 -21.10
N GLN A 57 7.31 13.48 -21.73
CA GLN A 57 7.47 12.15 -21.16
C GLN A 57 8.73 11.99 -20.30
N LYS A 58 9.60 13.01 -20.20
CA LYS A 58 10.85 12.88 -19.44
C LYS A 58 10.56 12.59 -17.97
N PHE A 59 11.34 11.67 -17.42
CA PHE A 59 11.30 11.28 -16.01
C PHE A 59 11.32 12.50 -15.07
N ASP A 60 12.17 13.49 -15.36
CA ASP A 60 12.35 14.71 -14.56
C ASP A 60 11.05 15.50 -14.37
N ASN A 61 10.10 15.42 -15.31
CA ASN A 61 8.80 16.09 -15.18
C ASN A 61 7.89 15.46 -14.12
N PHE A 62 8.25 14.27 -13.63
CA PHE A 62 7.50 13.49 -12.66
C PHE A 62 8.29 13.22 -11.38
N GLN A 63 9.41 13.93 -11.19
CA GLN A 63 10.30 13.70 -10.05
C GLN A 63 9.57 13.81 -8.70
N ASP A 64 8.68 14.80 -8.55
CA ASP A 64 7.86 14.98 -7.34
C ASP A 64 7.07 13.73 -6.96
N TYR A 65 6.48 13.03 -7.95
CA TYR A 65 5.77 11.77 -7.69
C TYR A 65 6.73 10.68 -7.17
N TYR A 66 7.92 10.56 -7.77
CA TYR A 66 8.88 9.53 -7.38
C TYR A 66 9.53 9.80 -6.03
N ASP A 67 9.78 11.07 -5.69
CA ASP A 67 10.27 11.46 -4.37
C ASP A 67 9.22 11.14 -3.29
N HIS A 68 7.94 11.43 -3.55
CA HIS A 68 6.84 11.05 -2.66
C HIS A 68 6.65 9.54 -2.55
N LEU A 69 6.76 8.81 -3.67
CA LEU A 69 6.70 7.36 -3.71
C LEU A 69 7.77 6.73 -2.81
N GLU A 70 9.01 7.22 -2.89
CA GLU A 70 10.12 6.72 -2.08
C GLU A 70 9.88 6.95 -0.58
N VAL A 71 9.40 8.13 -0.21
CA VAL A 71 9.02 8.45 1.18
C VAL A 71 7.93 7.50 1.70
N ASP A 72 6.91 7.23 0.88
CA ASP A 72 5.83 6.32 1.24
C ASP A 72 6.34 4.86 1.37
N LEU A 73 7.23 4.40 0.48
CA LEU A 73 7.85 3.07 0.55
C LEU A 73 8.74 2.89 1.79
N ILE A 74 9.56 3.89 2.13
CA ILE A 74 10.36 3.91 3.36
C ILE A 74 9.43 3.80 4.58
N THR A 75 8.32 4.54 4.57
CA THR A 75 7.31 4.51 5.63
C THR A 75 6.69 3.13 5.78
N LEU A 76 6.21 2.53 4.70
CA LEU A 76 5.63 1.17 4.71
C LEU A 76 6.63 0.13 5.22
N ASN A 77 7.85 0.13 4.70
CA ASN A 77 8.90 -0.79 5.14
C ASN A 77 9.25 -0.60 6.62
N GLY A 78 9.40 0.65 7.08
CA GLY A 78 9.68 0.97 8.48
C GLY A 78 8.57 0.49 9.42
N ARG A 79 7.31 0.73 9.07
CA ARG A 79 6.14 0.30 9.85
C ARG A 79 6.00 -1.21 9.86
N SER A 80 6.16 -1.87 8.72
CA SER A 80 5.99 -3.32 8.59
C SER A 80 6.92 -4.16 9.47
N LYS A 81 8.12 -3.63 9.80
CA LYS A 81 9.08 -4.28 10.71
C LYS A 81 8.55 -4.39 12.15
N ASN A 82 7.60 -3.54 12.54
CA ASN A 82 7.06 -3.50 13.90
C ASN A 82 5.83 -4.41 14.10
N LEU A 83 5.36 -5.09 13.06
CA LEU A 83 4.15 -5.91 13.12
C LEU A 83 4.32 -7.26 13.85
N GLY A 84 5.56 -7.64 14.21
CA GLY A 84 5.88 -8.95 14.77
C GLY A 84 5.60 -10.11 13.81
N GLU A 85 5.65 -11.35 14.32
CA GLU A 85 5.54 -12.59 13.50
C GLU A 85 4.20 -12.69 12.74
N LYS A 86 3.12 -12.18 13.30
CA LYS A 86 1.80 -12.21 12.66
C LYS A 86 1.70 -11.23 11.48
N GLY A 87 2.66 -10.32 11.34
CA GLY A 87 2.77 -9.38 10.22
C GLY A 87 3.68 -9.83 9.09
N ASP A 88 4.23 -11.05 9.13
CA ASP A 88 5.20 -11.54 8.14
C ASP A 88 4.64 -11.50 6.71
N ILE A 89 3.37 -11.87 6.55
CA ILE A 89 2.69 -11.82 5.26
C ILE A 89 2.57 -10.37 4.78
N VAL A 90 2.18 -9.44 5.66
CA VAL A 90 2.07 -8.01 5.33
C VAL A 90 3.42 -7.46 4.88
N ARG A 91 4.47 -7.74 5.66
CA ARG A 91 5.83 -7.31 5.35
C ARG A 91 6.31 -7.86 4.02
N LYS A 92 6.07 -9.14 3.73
CA LYS A 92 6.41 -9.73 2.43
C LYS A 92 5.65 -9.07 1.27
N GLN A 93 4.37 -8.77 1.45
CA GLN A 93 3.59 -8.09 0.40
C GLN A 93 4.04 -6.64 0.18
N ILE A 94 4.44 -5.93 1.24
CA ILE A 94 5.05 -4.60 1.13
C ILE A 94 6.37 -4.66 0.36
N GLN A 95 7.23 -5.65 0.64
CA GLN A 95 8.49 -5.84 -0.10
C GLN A 95 8.27 -6.16 -1.59
N ASN A 96 7.23 -6.93 -1.91
CA ASN A 96 6.84 -7.19 -3.30
C ASN A 96 6.35 -5.91 -3.98
N LEU A 97 5.51 -5.13 -3.30
CA LEU A 97 4.99 -3.86 -3.80
C LEU A 97 6.14 -2.87 -4.07
N ASP A 98 7.05 -2.71 -3.11
CA ASP A 98 8.28 -1.94 -3.22
C ASP A 98 9.06 -2.31 -4.50
N SER A 99 9.35 -3.60 -4.67
CA SER A 99 10.06 -4.12 -5.85
C SER A 99 9.36 -3.78 -7.16
N ILE A 100 8.03 -3.90 -7.20
CA ILE A 100 7.21 -3.57 -8.37
C ILE A 100 7.23 -2.06 -8.65
N MET A 101 7.17 -1.22 -7.62
CA MET A 101 7.19 0.23 -7.76
C MET A 101 8.54 0.74 -8.28
N HIS A 102 9.66 0.20 -7.79
CA HIS A 102 10.97 0.50 -8.36
C HIS A 102 11.16 -0.05 -9.78
N ALA A 103 10.57 -1.21 -10.10
CA ALA A 103 10.58 -1.70 -11.47
C ALA A 103 9.83 -0.73 -12.42
N PHE A 104 8.68 -0.22 -11.98
CA PHE A 104 7.90 0.77 -12.72
C PHE A 104 8.64 2.11 -12.87
N GLU A 105 9.29 2.61 -11.82
CA GLU A 105 10.15 3.79 -11.87
C GLU A 105 11.29 3.62 -12.88
N ASN A 106 12.02 2.50 -12.80
CA ASN A 106 13.12 2.21 -13.71
C ASN A 106 12.66 2.06 -15.16
N MET A 107 11.46 1.52 -15.38
CA MET A 107 10.86 1.46 -16.71
C MET A 107 10.61 2.87 -17.27
N HIS A 108 10.10 3.79 -16.45
CA HIS A 108 9.91 5.18 -16.88
C HIS A 108 11.23 5.91 -17.14
N LYS A 109 12.25 5.72 -16.28
CA LYS A 109 13.61 6.27 -16.50
C LYS A 109 14.22 5.85 -17.83
N LYS A 110 13.95 4.61 -18.26
CA LYS A 110 14.44 4.06 -19.55
C LYS A 110 13.63 4.55 -20.76
N GLY A 111 12.52 5.24 -20.52
CA GLY A 111 11.53 5.60 -21.54
C GLY A 111 10.54 4.46 -21.77
N ILE A 112 9.25 4.83 -21.84
CA ILE A 112 8.16 3.89 -22.16
C ILE A 112 7.84 4.05 -23.65
N PRO A 113 8.14 3.06 -24.51
CA PRO A 113 7.92 3.21 -25.94
C PRO A 113 6.42 3.23 -26.28
N ASP A 114 6.03 4.06 -27.25
CA ASP A 114 4.68 4.01 -27.82
C ASP A 114 4.57 2.81 -28.77
N ARG A 115 4.23 1.63 -28.23
CA ARG A 115 4.02 0.42 -29.03
C ARG A 115 2.53 0.18 -29.22
N ALA A 116 2.08 0.22 -30.47
CA ALA A 116 0.76 -0.22 -30.90
C ALA A 116 0.62 -1.73 -30.62
N GLY A 117 0.13 -2.09 -29.44
CA GLY A 117 -0.01 -3.48 -28.98
C GLY A 117 0.37 -3.71 -27.52
N ASP A 118 0.97 -2.73 -26.84
CA ASP A 118 1.20 -2.80 -25.39
C ASP A 118 -0.10 -2.44 -24.66
N ASP A 119 -0.77 -3.43 -24.05
CA ASP A 119 -1.92 -3.13 -23.21
C ASP A 119 -1.42 -2.54 -21.89
N ARG A 120 -1.18 -1.23 -21.92
CA ARG A 120 -0.79 -0.45 -20.75
C ARG A 120 -1.76 -0.61 -19.57
N ARG A 121 -3.00 -1.04 -19.84
CA ARG A 121 -3.96 -1.37 -18.79
C ARG A 121 -3.46 -2.56 -17.98
N ASP A 122 -2.70 -3.48 -18.54
CA ASP A 122 -2.13 -4.64 -17.84
C ASP A 122 -1.12 -4.21 -16.77
N ILE A 123 -0.23 -3.25 -17.06
CA ILE A 123 0.71 -2.71 -16.07
C ILE A 123 -0.06 -2.03 -14.93
N ARG A 124 -1.00 -1.15 -15.28
CA ARG A 124 -1.84 -0.45 -14.28
C ARG A 124 -2.65 -1.44 -13.44
N ASN A 125 -3.24 -2.45 -14.07
CA ASN A 125 -4.07 -3.44 -13.41
C ASN A 125 -3.22 -4.34 -12.50
N SER A 126 -2.02 -4.73 -12.93
CA SER A 126 -1.10 -5.53 -12.13
C SER A 126 -0.66 -4.77 -10.87
N ILE A 127 -0.26 -3.51 -11.00
CA ILE A 127 0.17 -2.69 -9.85
C ILE A 127 -1.02 -2.42 -8.91
N ASN A 128 -2.19 -2.08 -9.44
CA ASN A 128 -3.41 -1.93 -8.62
C ASN A 128 -3.77 -3.23 -7.90
N SER A 129 -3.62 -4.39 -8.54
CA SER A 129 -3.85 -5.69 -7.91
C SER A 129 -2.89 -5.94 -6.74
N SER A 130 -1.62 -5.50 -6.87
CA SER A 130 -0.67 -5.54 -5.75
C SER A 130 -1.11 -4.65 -4.59
N PHE A 131 -1.55 -3.41 -4.85
CA PHE A 131 -2.11 -2.55 -3.80
C PHE A 131 -3.33 -3.19 -3.13
N ASP A 132 -4.28 -3.69 -3.92
CA ASP A 132 -5.51 -4.30 -3.43
C ASP A 132 -5.26 -5.54 -2.57
N ALA A 133 -4.25 -6.34 -2.91
CA ALA A 133 -3.85 -7.48 -2.10
C ALA A 133 -3.39 -7.05 -0.70
N VAL A 134 -2.58 -5.98 -0.59
CA VAL A 134 -2.08 -5.52 0.72
C VAL A 134 -3.17 -4.81 1.52
N ILE A 135 -4.00 -3.99 0.87
CA ILE A 135 -5.13 -3.29 1.50
C ILE A 135 -6.11 -4.31 2.07
N ARG A 136 -6.54 -5.28 1.26
CA ARG A 136 -7.45 -6.35 1.72
C ARG A 136 -6.87 -7.12 2.89
N LEU A 137 -5.57 -7.41 2.87
CA LEU A 137 -4.90 -8.07 3.99
C LEU A 137 -4.96 -7.22 5.27
N GLN A 138 -4.76 -5.90 5.18
CA GLN A 138 -4.91 -4.98 6.31
C GLN A 138 -6.36 -4.92 6.80
N GLU A 139 -7.35 -4.92 5.92
CA GLU A 139 -8.79 -4.95 6.28
C GLU A 139 -9.19 -6.24 6.98
N GLU A 140 -8.70 -7.40 6.51
CA GLU A 140 -8.93 -8.70 7.14
C GLU A 140 -8.29 -8.75 8.54
N LEU A 141 -7.06 -8.22 8.67
CA LEU A 141 -6.39 -8.08 9.96
C LEU A 141 -7.14 -7.12 10.89
N ARG A 142 -7.62 -5.99 10.38
CA ARG A 142 -8.41 -5.01 11.15
C ARG A 142 -9.72 -5.61 11.67
N SER A 143 -10.41 -6.39 10.84
CA SER A 143 -11.73 -6.94 11.17
C SER A 143 -11.67 -8.19 12.06
N SER A 144 -10.65 -9.03 11.90
CA SER A 144 -10.61 -10.36 12.54
C SER A 144 -9.38 -10.63 13.42
N GLY A 145 -8.34 -9.79 13.34
CA GLY A 145 -7.05 -10.03 14.00
C GLY A 145 -6.29 -11.27 13.48
N LYS A 146 -6.76 -11.87 12.38
CA LYS A 146 -6.20 -13.08 11.75
C LYS A 146 -6.17 -12.90 10.23
N VAL A 147 -5.25 -13.60 9.57
CA VAL A 147 -5.27 -13.76 8.11
C VAL A 147 -5.93 -15.09 7.81
N ASN A 148 -7.07 -15.11 7.11
CA ASN A 148 -7.68 -16.35 6.66
C ASN A 148 -7.03 -16.75 5.32
N SER A 149 -6.08 -17.68 5.34
CA SER A 149 -5.62 -18.34 4.12
C SER A 149 -6.71 -19.34 3.68
N LYS A 150 -7.57 -18.93 2.75
CA LYS A 150 -8.30 -19.89 1.92
C LYS A 150 -7.41 -20.40 0.81
#